data_AF-A0A0F3M6V3-F1
#
_entry.id   AF-A0A0F3M6V3-F1
#
_cell.length_a   1.000
_cell.length_b   1.000
_cell.length_c   1.000
_cell.angle_alpha   90.00
_cell.angle_beta   90.00
_cell.angle_gamma   90.00
#
_symmetry.space_group_name_H-M   'P 1'
#
loop_
_entity.id
_entity.type
_entity.pdbx_description
1 polymer ?
#
loop_
_entity_poly.entity_id
_entity_poly.type
_entity_poly.pdbx_seq_one_letter_code
_entity_poly.pdbx_strand_id
1 'polypeptide(L)'
;MASSNTESLNKFFHDHLQFVKGSNVSSVFFSKKIEVINDGVLISGTLRYWFSDSKHIAVDKTYLLTYKRTPNYLLLLTGVKENGIKNGVLEF
;
A
#
# COMPACT_ATOMS: atom_id res chain seq x y z
N MET A 1 -22.40 1.16 12.08
CA MET A 1 -21.44 0.04 12.01
C MET A 1 -20.58 0.29 10.79
N ALA A 2 -19.31 0.67 10.96
CA ALA A 2 -18.40 0.89 9.84
C ALA A 2 -17.88 -0.48 9.39
N SER A 3 -18.41 -1.01 8.28
CA SER A 3 -17.80 -2.13 7.57
C SER A 3 -16.47 -1.61 7.01
N SER A 4 -15.36 -2.11 7.55
CA SER A 4 -14.03 -1.67 7.17
C SER A 4 -13.55 -2.47 5.96
N ASN A 5 -13.21 -1.78 4.87
CA ASN A 5 -12.50 -2.32 3.70
C ASN A 5 -11.06 -2.81 4.00
N THR A 6 -10.73 -3.08 5.27
CA THR A 6 -9.46 -3.66 5.73
C THR A 6 -9.24 -5.06 5.18
N GLU A 7 -10.31 -5.79 4.87
CA GLU A 7 -10.26 -7.15 4.36
C GLU A 7 -9.61 -7.22 2.96
N SER A 8 -9.99 -6.35 2.03
CA SER A 8 -9.45 -6.33 0.67
C SER A 8 -7.95 -6.04 0.61
N LEU A 9 -7.44 -5.19 1.49
CA LEU A 9 -6.02 -4.89 1.49
C LEU A 9 -5.19 -5.82 2.39
N ASN A 10 -5.75 -6.31 3.50
CA ASN A 10 -5.13 -7.43 4.21
C ASN A 10 -5.00 -8.61 3.26
N LYS A 11 -6.02 -8.85 2.44
CA LYS A 11 -5.98 -9.82 1.35
C LYS A 11 -4.94 -9.44 0.30
N PHE A 12 -4.85 -8.19 -0.16
CA PHE A 12 -3.80 -7.78 -1.11
C PHE A 12 -2.39 -8.02 -0.55
N PHE A 13 -2.09 -7.59 0.68
CA PHE A 13 -0.76 -7.81 1.27
C PHE A 13 -0.52 -9.30 1.55
N HIS A 14 -1.54 -10.05 1.93
CA HIS A 14 -1.46 -11.50 2.06
C HIS A 14 -1.14 -12.15 0.71
N ASP A 15 -1.93 -11.88 -0.31
CA ASP A 15 -1.79 -12.42 -1.66
C ASP A 15 -0.47 -11.98 -2.30
N HIS A 16 -0.05 -10.72 -2.11
CA HIS A 16 1.24 -10.19 -2.55
C HIS A 16 2.40 -10.86 -1.83
N LEU A 17 2.31 -11.06 -0.52
CA LEU A 17 3.33 -11.76 0.25
C LEU A 17 3.41 -13.24 -0.15
N GLN A 18 2.28 -13.90 -0.39
CA GLN A 18 2.21 -15.27 -0.90
C GLN A 18 2.79 -15.36 -2.31
N PHE A 19 2.46 -14.40 -3.18
CA PHE A 19 3.02 -14.27 -4.52
C PHE A 19 4.54 -14.12 -4.46
N VAL A 20 5.08 -13.17 -3.68
CA VAL A 20 6.52 -12.94 -3.53
C VAL A 20 7.25 -14.15 -2.91
N LYS A 21 6.62 -14.88 -1.99
CA LYS A 21 7.21 -16.09 -1.40
C LYS A 21 7.18 -17.29 -2.36
N GLY A 22 6.14 -17.40 -3.18
CA GLY A 22 5.92 -18.55 -4.08
C GLY A 22 6.46 -18.36 -5.50
N SER A 23 6.67 -17.12 -5.93
CA SER A 23 7.33 -16.76 -7.18
C SER A 23 8.71 -16.22 -6.82
N ASN A 24 9.79 -16.71 -7.45
CA ASN A 24 11.17 -16.20 -7.26
C ASN A 24 11.28 -14.74 -7.75
N VAL A 25 10.59 -13.83 -7.06
CA VAL A 25 10.34 -12.44 -7.40
C VAL A 25 10.66 -11.62 -6.18
N SER A 26 11.58 -10.68 -6.34
CA SER A 26 11.84 -9.67 -5.32
C SER A 26 10.93 -8.47 -5.57
N SER A 27 10.42 -7.85 -4.51
CA SER A 27 9.64 -6.61 -4.62
C SER A 27 10.11 -5.56 -3.62
N VAL A 28 10.12 -4.29 -4.05
CA VAL A 28 10.44 -3.14 -3.19
C VAL A 28 9.51 -2.00 -3.53
N PHE A 29 8.99 -1.33 -2.50
CA PHE A 29 8.21 -0.11 -2.65
C PHE A 29 9.08 1.12 -2.41
N PHE A 30 9.21 1.98 -3.41
CA PHE A 30 9.94 3.24 -3.33
C PHE A 30 8.95 4.38 -3.07
N SER A 31 8.93 4.91 -1.85
CA SER A 31 8.13 6.09 -1.52
C SER A 31 8.58 7.31 -2.32
N LYS A 32 7.65 7.98 -2.97
CA LYS A 32 7.86 9.24 -3.71
C LYS A 32 7.35 10.44 -2.92
N LYS A 33 6.15 10.33 -2.35
CA LYS A 33 5.48 11.42 -1.64
C LYS A 33 4.78 10.88 -0.40
N ILE A 34 4.93 11.59 0.71
CA ILE A 34 4.25 11.31 1.97
C ILE A 34 3.58 12.60 2.43
N GLU A 35 2.28 12.56 2.66
CA GLU A 35 1.50 13.70 3.14
C GLU A 35 0.66 13.29 4.33
N VAL A 36 0.76 14.04 5.43
CA VAL A 36 -0.14 13.89 6.57
C VAL A 36 -1.39 14.71 6.29
N ILE A 37 -2.55 14.07 6.32
CA ILE A 37 -3.87 14.69 6.15
C ILE A 37 -4.71 14.45 7.41
N ASN A 38 -5.85 15.13 7.52
CA ASN A 38 -6.71 15.03 8.71
C ASN A 38 -7.08 13.59 9.08
N ASP A 39 -7.32 12.74 8.09
CA ASP A 39 -7.79 11.36 8.27
C ASP A 39 -6.68 10.30 8.18
N GLY A 40 -5.40 10.70 8.07
CA GLY A 40 -4.31 9.73 7.96
C GLY A 40 -3.05 10.24 7.25
N VAL A 41 -2.34 9.33 6.60
CA VAL A 41 -1.11 9.55 5.87
C VAL A 41 -1.27 9.01 4.46
N LEU A 42 -1.19 9.88 3.47
CA LEU A 42 -1.09 9.51 2.07
C LEU A 42 0.35 9.15 1.74
N ILE A 43 0.57 7.96 1.17
CA ILE A 43 1.85 7.50 0.68
C ILE A 43 1.70 7.13 -0.79
N SER A 44 2.35 7.90 -1.66
CA SER A 44 2.50 7.58 -3.07
C SER A 44 3.90 7.06 -3.34
N GLY A 45 4.02 6.03 -4.16
CA GLY A 45 5.30 5.45 -4.50
C GLY A 45 5.22 4.47 -5.67
N THR A 46 6.36 3.88 -6.00
CA THR A 46 6.46 2.88 -7.06
C THR A 46 6.77 1.54 -6.46
N LEU A 47 5.92 0.55 -6.73
CA LEU A 47 6.22 -0.84 -6.45
C LEU A 47 7.01 -1.41 -7.62
N ARG A 48 8.25 -1.84 -7.36
CA ARG A 48 9.10 -2.49 -8.35
C ARG A 48 9.19 -3.98 -8.07
N TYR A 49 9.10 -4.76 -9.13
CA TYR A 49 9.23 -6.21 -9.14
C TYR A 49 10.45 -6.60 -9.97
N TRP A 50 11.27 -7.48 -9.43
CA TRP A 50 12.39 -8.11 -10.12
C TRP A 50 12.12 -9.61 -10.23
N PHE A 51 12.01 -10.09 -11.45
CA PHE A 51 11.86 -11.50 -11.76
C PHE A 51 13.23 -12.10 -12.04
N SER A 52 13.38 -13.40 -11.76
CA SER A 52 14.63 -14.14 -11.99
C SER A 52 15.10 -14.18 -13.45
N ASP A 53 14.19 -13.97 -14.40
CA ASP A 53 14.44 -13.87 -15.84
C ASP A 53 14.91 -12.47 -16.30
N SER A 54 15.38 -11.63 -15.37
CA SER A 54 15.80 -10.24 -15.61
C SER A 54 14.68 -9.29 -16.08
N LYS A 55 13.42 -9.70 -15.98
CA LYS A 55 12.29 -8.81 -16.23
C LYS A 55 12.07 -7.89 -15.04
N HIS A 56 11.72 -6.64 -15.32
CA HIS A 56 11.36 -5.65 -14.31
C HIS A 56 10.01 -5.03 -14.63
N ILE A 57 9.16 -4.92 -13.61
CA ILE A 57 7.87 -4.23 -13.70
C ILE A 57 7.85 -3.15 -12.62
N ALA A 58 7.42 -1.94 -12.98
CA ALA A 58 7.24 -0.84 -12.05
C ALA A 58 5.78 -0.37 -12.14
N VAL A 59 5.11 -0.27 -10.99
CA VAL A 59 3.72 0.19 -10.92
C VAL A 59 3.63 1.30 -9.89
N ASP A 60 3.12 2.46 -10.31
CA ASP A 60 2.84 3.56 -9.39
C ASP A 60 1.57 3.27 -8.61
N LYS A 61 1.65 3.45 -7.29
CA LYS A 61 0.59 3.17 -6.32
C LYS A 61 0.49 4.31 -5.32
N THR A 62 -0.73 4.63 -4.92
CA THR A 62 -0.99 5.58 -3.83
C THR A 62 -1.90 4.93 -2.82
N TYR A 63 -1.51 5.02 -1.55
CA TYR A 63 -2.24 4.46 -0.43
C TYR A 63 -2.56 5.56 0.58
N LEU A 64 -3.78 5.59 1.10
CA LEU A 64 -4.14 6.34 2.29
C LEU A 64 -4.08 5.40 3.50
N LEU A 65 -3.25 5.71 4.48
CA LEU A 65 -3.08 4.97 5.72
C LEU A 65 -3.71 5.74 6.87
N THR A 66 -4.70 5.19 7.56
CA THR A 66 -5.05 5.72 8.88
C THR A 66 -3.98 5.33 9.89
N TYR A 67 -3.90 6.01 11.03
CA TYR A 67 -3.01 5.59 12.11
C TYR A 67 -3.67 5.73 13.47
N LYS A 68 -3.27 4.86 14.39
CA LYS A 68 -3.59 4.98 15.81
C LYS A 68 -2.29 5.21 16.58
N ARG A 69 -2.24 6.30 17.36
CA ARG A 69 -1.15 6.52 18.29
C ARG A 69 -1.30 5.57 19.47
N THR A 70 -0.29 4.75 19.70
CA THR A 70 -0.24 3.88 20.88
C THR A 70 0.29 4.66 22.09
N PRO A 71 0.05 4.19 23.33
CA PRO A 71 0.58 4.82 24.54
C PRO A 71 2.11 4.98 24.54
N ASN A 72 2.82 4.13 23.80
CA ASN A 72 4.29 4.15 23.70
C ASN A 72 4.81 5.05 22.58
N TYR A 73 4.01 6.00 22.09
CA TYR A 73 4.34 6.88 20.97
C TYR A 73 4.59 6.17 19.63
N LEU A 74 4.38 4.84 19.54
CA LEU A 74 4.41 4.12 18.28
C LEU A 74 3.15 4.44 17.48
N LEU A 75 3.33 4.67 16.18
CA LEU A 75 2.23 4.81 15.22
C LEU A 75 1.88 3.42 14.68
N LEU A 76 0.72 2.91 15.07
CA LEU A 76 0.16 1.73 14.42
C LEU A 76 -0.58 2.19 13.17
N LEU A 77 -0.02 1.88 12.00
CA LEU A 77 -0.69 2.12 10.73
C LEU A 77 -1.86 1.13 10.58
N THR A 78 -3.04 1.66 10.30
CA THR A 78 -4.28 0.89 10.14
C THR A 78 -5.05 1.39 8.92
N GLY A 79 -6.15 0.73 8.53
CA GLY A 79 -7.12 1.29 7.59
C GLY A 79 -6.47 1.82 6.31
N VAL A 80 -5.85 0.93 5.55
CA VAL A 80 -5.15 1.29 4.32
C VAL A 80 -6.13 1.22 3.15
N LYS A 81 -6.17 2.28 2.33
CA LYS A 81 -7.00 2.38 1.12
C LYS A 81 -6.11 2.63 -0.08
N GLU A 82 -6.15 1.73 -1.05
CA GLU A 82 -5.49 1.94 -2.34
C GLU A 82 -6.35 2.84 -3.22
N ASN A 83 -5.72 3.80 -3.86
CA ASN A 83 -6.39 4.67 -4.81
C ASN A 83 -6.56 3.99 -6.17
N GLY A 84 -7.77 4.06 -6.73
CA GLY A 84 -8.02 3.83 -8.14
C GLY A 84 -8.17 5.17 -8.87
N ILE A 85 -7.35 5.43 -9.89
CA ILE A 85 -7.56 6.62 -10.74
C ILE A 85 -8.79 6.38 -11.61
N LYS A 86 -9.89 7.10 -11.33
CA LYS A 86 -11.04 7.21 -12.23
C LYS A 86 -11.13 8.65 -12.73
N ASN A 87 -11.08 8.81 -14.06
CA ASN A 87 -11.23 10.12 -14.72
C ASN A 87 -10.31 11.24 -14.18
N GLY A 88 -9.10 10.90 -13.75
CA GLY A 88 -8.11 11.88 -13.25
C GLY A 88 -8.36 12.39 -11.82
N VAL A 89 -9.37 11.88 -11.12
CA VAL A 89 -9.65 12.19 -9.71
C VAL A 89 -9.13 11.05 -8.84
N LEU A 90 -8.49 11.40 -7.71
CA LEU A 90 -8.04 10.43 -6.70
C LEU A 90 -9.26 10.00 -5.86
N GLU A 91 -9.58 8.71 -5.86
CA GLU A 91 -10.69 8.14 -5.07
C GLU A 91 -10.16 7.06 -4.10
N PHE A 92 -10.54 7.14 -2.83
CA PHE A 92 -10.03 6.30 -1.72
C PHE A 92 -11.11 5.58 -0.92
#